data_AF-A0A4R4M9Y6-F1
#
_entry.id   AF-A0A4R4M9Y6-F1
#
_cell.length_a   1.000
_cell.length_b   1.000
_cell.length_c   1.000
_cell.angle_alpha   90.00
_cell.angle_beta   90.00
_cell.angle_gamma   90.00
#
_symmetry.space_group_name_H-M   'P 1'
#
loop_
_entity.id
_entity.type
_entity.pdbx_description
1 polymer ?
#
loop_
_entity_poly.entity_id
_entity_poly.type
_entity_poly.pdbx_seq_one_letter_code
_entity_poly.pdbx_strand_id
1 'polypeptide(L)'
;MTRMTFLDGPGTGLDGPLSDLGQAPQQFIDLAAGYGPIAALGILGAAAAWTSARWVVWDWRNSRLEPGARLIEVAVPPKVEPGSAAAWWARLIGLTHPSWKRLVFGQPHLAFEYRADHNGVRFHIWVPGTIPPGIVEKTVRASWPGATLTTH
;
A
#
# COMPACT_ATOMS: atom_id res chain seq x y z
N MET A 1 0.56 84.35 -15.15
CA MET A 1 -0.91 84.18 -15.18
C MET A 1 -1.20 83.02 -16.11
N THR A 2 -1.15 81.74 -15.71
CA THR A 2 -1.93 81.03 -14.68
C THR A 2 -3.44 81.05 -14.96
N ARG A 3 -3.97 80.00 -15.60
CA ARG A 3 -4.69 78.92 -14.89
C ARG A 3 -4.83 77.70 -15.81
N MET A 4 -4.41 76.54 -15.30
CA MET A 4 -4.40 75.23 -15.94
C MET A 4 -5.76 74.57 -15.67
N THR A 5 -6.51 74.23 -16.71
CA THR A 5 -7.81 73.55 -16.61
C THR A 5 -7.59 72.05 -16.67
N PHE A 6 -8.07 71.38 -15.63
CA PHE A 6 -7.97 69.95 -15.37
C PHE A 6 -8.91 69.14 -16.30
N LEU A 7 -8.50 67.91 -16.63
CA LEU A 7 -9.10 66.99 -17.60
C LEU A 7 -10.39 66.34 -17.08
N ASP A 8 -11.49 66.39 -17.84
CA ASP A 8 -12.64 65.50 -17.70
C ASP A 8 -12.61 64.46 -18.84
N GLY A 9 -12.04 63.29 -18.56
CA GLY A 9 -12.18 62.10 -19.41
C GLY A 9 -13.43 61.30 -19.02
N PRO A 10 -14.11 60.62 -19.96
CA PRO A 10 -15.25 59.78 -19.63
C PRO A 10 -14.77 58.67 -18.71
N GLY A 11 -15.41 58.55 -17.53
CA GLY A 11 -15.09 57.55 -16.52
C GLY A 11 -15.32 56.14 -17.03
N THR A 12 -14.32 55.57 -17.70
CA THR A 12 -14.14 54.13 -17.89
C THR A 12 -13.25 53.62 -16.75
N GLY A 13 -13.71 53.79 -15.52
CA GLY A 13 -12.96 53.49 -14.32
C GLY A 13 -13.63 52.37 -13.53
N LEU A 14 -13.08 51.17 -13.61
CA LEU A 14 -13.25 50.07 -12.64
C LEU A 14 -14.61 49.36 -12.55
N ASP A 15 -15.71 49.91 -13.06
CA ASP A 15 -17.04 49.28 -12.92
C ASP A 15 -17.20 47.97 -13.73
N GLY A 16 -16.56 47.86 -14.90
CA GLY A 16 -16.57 46.64 -15.73
C GLY A 16 -15.82 45.44 -15.14
N PRO A 17 -14.53 45.57 -14.77
CA PRO A 17 -13.76 44.44 -14.22
C PRO A 17 -14.22 44.03 -12.81
N LEU A 18 -14.75 44.95 -12.00
CA LEU A 18 -15.31 44.62 -10.68
C LEU A 18 -16.69 43.93 -10.79
N SER A 19 -17.50 44.27 -11.80
CA SER A 19 -18.76 43.56 -12.07
C SER A 19 -18.53 42.16 -12.66
N ASP A 20 -17.52 41.96 -13.51
CA ASP A 20 -17.09 40.64 -14.01
C ASP A 20 -16.60 39.73 -12.87
N LEU A 21 -15.81 40.26 -11.91
CA LEU A 21 -15.39 39.51 -10.72
C LEU A 21 -16.56 39.22 -9.76
N GLY A 22 -17.57 40.09 -9.72
CA GLY A 22 -18.80 39.89 -8.96
C GLY A 22 -19.77 38.87 -9.57
N GLN A 23 -19.71 38.65 -10.89
CA GLN A 23 -20.47 37.63 -11.62
C GLN A 23 -19.75 36.29 -11.76
N ALA A 24 -18.43 36.25 -11.61
CA ALA A 24 -17.63 35.03 -11.57
C ALA A 24 -18.20 33.94 -10.63
N PRO A 25 -18.60 34.21 -9.37
CA PRO A 25 -19.16 33.18 -8.51
C PRO A 25 -20.48 32.60 -9.04
N GLN A 26 -21.30 33.40 -9.73
CA GLN A 26 -22.61 32.95 -10.22
C GLN A 26 -22.45 32.10 -11.47
N GLN A 27 -21.50 32.46 -12.34
CA GLN A 27 -21.10 31.62 -13.48
C GLN A 27 -20.53 30.27 -13.00
N PHE A 28 -19.70 30.26 -11.96
CA PHE A 28 -19.21 29.01 -11.35
C PHE A 28 -20.34 28.17 -10.75
N ILE A 29 -21.32 28.79 -10.10
CA ILE A 29 -22.48 28.10 -9.53
C ILE A 29 -23.37 27.52 -10.64
N ASP A 30 -23.59 28.24 -11.74
CA ASP A 30 -24.40 27.76 -12.87
C ASP A 30 -23.69 26.64 -13.65
N LEU A 31 -22.37 26.74 -13.83
CA LEU A 31 -21.54 25.65 -14.37
C LEU A 31 -21.52 24.43 -13.44
N ALA A 32 -21.42 24.63 -12.13
CA ALA A 32 -21.51 23.56 -11.13
C ALA A 32 -22.93 22.98 -11.03
N ALA A 33 -23.99 23.75 -11.27
CA ALA A 33 -25.36 23.27 -11.27
C ALA A 33 -25.68 22.49 -12.56
N GLY A 34 -25.16 22.93 -13.71
CA GLY A 34 -25.36 22.28 -15.00
C GLY A 34 -24.51 21.02 -15.21
N TYR A 35 -23.23 21.07 -14.84
CA TYR A 35 -22.29 19.95 -15.04
C TYR A 35 -21.97 19.18 -13.75
N GLY A 36 -22.34 19.68 -12.58
CA GLY A 36 -22.06 19.05 -11.28
C GLY A 36 -22.58 17.61 -11.18
N PRO A 37 -23.80 17.29 -11.62
CA PRO A 37 -24.28 15.91 -11.61
C PRO A 37 -23.45 14.98 -12.50
N ILE A 38 -23.10 15.41 -13.73
CA ILE A 38 -22.31 14.60 -14.67
C ILE A 38 -20.88 14.43 -14.17
N ALA A 39 -20.26 15.51 -13.69
CA ALA A 39 -18.92 15.47 -13.10
C ALA A 39 -18.88 14.59 -11.84
N ALA A 40 -19.89 14.71 -10.97
CA ALA A 40 -20.02 13.86 -9.78
C ALA A 40 -20.17 12.38 -10.15
N LEU A 41 -21.02 12.06 -11.13
CA LEU A 41 -21.17 10.68 -11.64
C LEU A 41 -19.86 10.17 -12.25
N GLY A 42 -19.14 11.00 -13.00
CA GLY A 42 -17.83 10.66 -13.55
C GLY A 42 -16.79 10.36 -12.46
N ILE A 43 -16.73 11.21 -11.42
CA ILE A 43 -15.83 11.02 -10.27
C ILE A 43 -16.19 9.74 -9.50
N LEU A 44 -17.48 9.52 -9.21
CA LEU A 44 -17.95 8.32 -8.52
C LEU A 44 -17.67 7.06 -9.33
N GLY A 45 -17.92 7.08 -10.64
CA GLY A 45 -17.62 5.98 -11.55
C GLY A 45 -16.13 5.69 -11.61
N ALA A 46 -15.29 6.71 -11.73
CA ALA A 46 -13.83 6.56 -11.72
C ALA A 46 -13.32 6.01 -10.38
N ALA A 47 -13.84 6.50 -9.25
CA ALA A 47 -13.50 6.02 -7.92
C ALA A 47 -13.91 4.55 -7.75
N ALA A 48 -15.13 4.17 -8.14
CA ALA A 48 -15.63 2.81 -8.07
C ALA A 48 -14.83 1.85 -8.97
N ALA A 49 -14.50 2.28 -10.20
CA ALA A 49 -13.65 1.51 -11.10
C ALA A 49 -12.25 1.30 -10.51
N TRP A 50 -11.66 2.35 -9.93
CA TRP A 50 -10.35 2.29 -9.30
C TRP A 50 -10.32 1.36 -8.08
N THR A 51 -11.30 1.48 -7.17
CA THR A 51 -11.38 0.62 -5.98
C THR A 51 -11.62 -0.84 -6.37
N SER A 52 -12.48 -1.08 -7.35
CA SER A 52 -12.75 -2.43 -7.87
C SER A 52 -11.50 -3.05 -8.50
N ALA A 53 -10.80 -2.31 -9.37
CA ALA A 53 -9.55 -2.77 -9.97
C ALA A 53 -8.49 -3.07 -8.90
N ARG A 54 -8.36 -2.21 -7.90
CA ARG A 54 -7.45 -2.42 -6.77
C ARG A 54 -7.81 -3.66 -5.96
N TRP A 55 -9.09 -3.89 -5.70
CA TRP A 55 -9.58 -5.06 -4.98
C TRP A 55 -9.30 -6.35 -5.75
N VAL A 56 -9.60 -6.41 -7.05
CA VAL A 56 -9.30 -7.57 -7.90
C VAL A 56 -7.80 -7.89 -7.92
N VAL A 57 -6.95 -6.86 -8.06
CA VAL A 57 -5.48 -7.07 -8.03
C VAL A 57 -5.02 -7.57 -6.66
N TRP A 58 -5.58 -7.05 -5.58
CA TRP A 58 -5.25 -7.49 -4.22
C TRP A 58 -5.70 -8.93 -3.97
N ASP A 59 -6.92 -9.27 -4.34
CA ASP A 59 -7.50 -10.61 -4.21
C ASP A 59 -6.71 -11.63 -5.03
N TRP A 60 -6.40 -11.33 -6.29
CA TRP A 60 -5.56 -12.19 -7.14
C TRP A 60 -4.15 -12.41 -6.55
N ARG A 61 -3.55 -11.38 -5.94
CA ARG A 61 -2.26 -11.52 -5.27
C ARG A 61 -2.37 -12.40 -4.04
N ASN A 62 -3.43 -12.24 -3.25
CA ASN A 62 -3.64 -13.01 -2.03
C ASN A 62 -3.90 -14.49 -2.33
N SER A 63 -4.84 -14.76 -3.24
CA SER A 63 -5.22 -16.11 -3.67
C SER A 63 -4.08 -16.86 -4.39
N ARG A 64 -3.02 -16.18 -4.84
CA ARG A 64 -1.79 -16.82 -5.33
C ARG A 64 -0.86 -17.33 -4.23
N LEU A 65 -0.98 -16.84 -3.00
CA LEU A 65 -0.13 -17.24 -1.89
C LEU A 65 -0.62 -18.52 -1.22
N GLU A 66 -1.93 -18.78 -1.29
CA GLU A 66 -2.61 -19.91 -0.65
C GLU A 66 -2.22 -21.29 -1.21
N PRO A 67 -2.16 -21.51 -2.54
CA PRO A 67 -1.91 -22.84 -3.09
C PRO A 67 -0.51 -23.32 -2.70
N GLY A 68 -0.43 -24.41 -1.95
CA GLY A 68 0.84 -24.96 -1.44
C GLY A 68 1.45 -24.14 -0.30
N ALA A 69 0.69 -23.24 0.33
CA ALA A 69 1.06 -22.65 1.60
C ALA A 69 1.25 -23.76 2.64
N ARG A 70 2.28 -23.60 3.48
CA ARG A 70 2.68 -24.60 4.46
C ARG A 70 3.02 -23.95 5.78
N LEU A 71 2.84 -24.71 6.85
CA LEU A 71 3.19 -24.30 8.20
C LEU A 71 4.47 -25.03 8.62
N ILE A 72 5.50 -24.28 8.99
CA ILE A 72 6.72 -24.82 9.58
C ILE A 72 6.68 -24.57 11.09
N GLU A 73 6.59 -25.64 11.86
CA GLU A 73 6.77 -25.62 13.30
C GLU A 73 8.27 -25.74 13.63
N VAL A 74 8.76 -24.79 14.42
CA VAL A 74 10.15 -24.71 14.88
C VAL A 74 10.17 -24.92 16.38
N ALA A 75 10.75 -26.05 16.81
CA ALA A 75 11.13 -26.24 18.20
C ALA A 75 12.45 -25.51 18.43
N VAL A 76 12.38 -24.34 19.08
CA VAL A 76 13.54 -23.51 19.37
C VAL A 76 14.38 -24.20 20.45
N PRO A 77 15.70 -24.37 20.24
CA PRO A 77 16.57 -24.98 21.23
C PRO A 77 16.60 -24.15 22.54
N PRO A 78 16.81 -24.80 23.70
CA PRO A 78 16.76 -24.14 25.02
C PRO A 78 17.81 -23.03 25.20
N LYS A 79 18.86 -23.04 24.37
CA LYS A 79 19.86 -21.97 24.31
C LYS A 79 19.97 -21.48 22.87
N VAL A 80 19.68 -20.19 22.68
CA VAL A 80 19.83 -19.51 21.39
C VAL A 80 21.07 -18.63 21.47
N GLU A 81 22.02 -18.83 20.55
CA GLU A 81 23.21 -17.98 20.50
C GLU A 81 22.81 -16.53 20.17
N PRO A 82 23.42 -15.49 20.81
CA PRO A 82 22.99 -14.10 20.68
C PRO A 82 22.92 -13.56 19.24
N GLY A 83 23.74 -14.10 18.32
CA GLY A 83 23.78 -13.70 16.91
C GLY A 83 22.75 -14.40 16.01
N SER A 84 22.06 -15.43 16.50
CA SER A 84 21.20 -16.30 15.67
C SER A 84 20.02 -15.56 15.07
N ALA A 85 19.42 -14.64 15.83
CA ALA A 85 18.29 -13.83 15.38
C ALA A 85 18.70 -12.88 14.23
N ALA A 86 19.81 -12.16 14.39
CA ALA A 86 20.34 -11.29 13.33
C ALA A 86 20.68 -12.09 12.06
N ALA A 87 21.29 -13.26 12.24
CA ALA A 87 21.65 -14.18 11.17
C ALA A 87 20.42 -14.72 10.41
N TRP A 88 19.30 -14.96 11.11
CA TRP A 88 18.00 -15.31 10.53
C TRP A 88 17.43 -14.19 9.67
N TRP A 89 17.27 -12.99 10.24
CA TRP A 89 16.70 -11.84 9.53
C TRP A 89 17.53 -11.45 8.29
N ALA A 90 18.85 -11.50 8.38
CA ALA A 90 19.73 -11.21 7.24
C ALA A 90 19.51 -12.18 6.08
N ARG A 91 19.26 -13.47 6.35
CA ARG A 91 19.00 -14.46 5.31
C ARG A 91 17.62 -14.29 4.67
N LEU A 92 16.62 -13.83 5.43
CA LEU A 92 15.27 -13.57 4.91
C LEU A 92 15.22 -12.46 3.87
N ILE A 93 16.15 -11.50 3.90
CA ILE A 93 16.25 -10.46 2.87
C ILE A 93 16.41 -11.10 1.48
N GLY A 94 17.09 -12.25 1.39
CA GLY A 94 17.24 -13.01 0.15
C GLY A 94 15.95 -13.58 -0.42
N LEU A 95 14.86 -13.64 0.36
CA LEU A 95 13.53 -14.06 -0.10
C LEU A 95 12.72 -12.89 -0.69
N THR A 96 13.23 -11.66 -0.61
CA THR A 96 12.53 -10.50 -1.16
C THR A 96 12.56 -10.52 -2.69
N HIS A 97 11.42 -10.20 -3.30
CA HIS A 97 11.34 -10.14 -4.75
C HIS A 97 12.02 -8.86 -5.27
N PRO A 98 12.68 -8.91 -6.45
CA PRO A 98 13.12 -7.72 -7.16
C PRO A 98 11.97 -6.73 -7.34
N SER A 99 12.26 -5.42 -7.36
CA SER A 99 11.26 -4.36 -7.36
C SER A 99 10.19 -4.50 -8.45
N TRP A 100 10.55 -4.97 -9.66
CA TRP A 100 9.58 -5.20 -10.74
C TRP A 100 8.65 -6.38 -10.45
N LYS A 101 9.16 -7.49 -9.90
CA LYS A 101 8.32 -8.64 -9.50
C LYS A 101 7.40 -8.24 -8.36
N ARG A 102 7.87 -7.41 -7.42
CA ARG A 102 7.05 -6.87 -6.33
C ARG A 102 5.91 -5.99 -6.85
N LEU A 103 6.17 -5.18 -7.87
CA LEU A 103 5.15 -4.34 -8.50
C LEU A 103 4.07 -5.17 -9.20
N VAL A 104 4.44 -6.28 -9.84
CA VAL A 104 3.49 -7.14 -10.59
C VAL A 104 2.77 -8.13 -9.67
N PHE A 105 3.53 -8.95 -8.94
CA PHE A 105 3.02 -10.09 -8.17
C PHE A 105 2.79 -9.80 -6.68
N GLY A 106 3.21 -8.64 -6.19
CA GLY A 106 3.24 -8.37 -4.75
C GLY A 106 4.47 -8.98 -4.07
N GLN A 107 4.50 -8.90 -2.75
CA GLN A 107 5.59 -9.43 -1.92
C GLN A 107 5.10 -10.70 -1.21
N PRO A 108 5.72 -11.87 -1.43
CA PRO A 108 5.50 -13.01 -0.57
C PRO A 108 6.01 -12.65 0.83
N HIS A 109 5.15 -12.84 1.83
CA HIS A 109 5.45 -12.54 3.21
C HIS A 109 5.43 -13.83 4.02
N LEU A 110 6.31 -13.89 5.02
CA LEU A 110 6.26 -14.93 6.04
C LEU A 110 5.45 -14.37 7.21
N ALA A 111 4.51 -15.17 7.72
CA ALA A 111 3.83 -14.85 8.96
C ALA A 111 4.44 -15.69 10.10
N PHE A 112 4.64 -15.04 11.25
CA PHE A 112 5.21 -15.65 12.44
C PHE A 112 4.15 -15.70 13.52
N GLU A 113 3.96 -16.88 14.09
CA GLU A 113 2.95 -17.12 15.10
C GLU A 113 3.58 -17.82 16.31
N TYR A 114 3.22 -17.36 17.51
CA TYR A 114 3.56 -18.06 18.74
C TYR A 114 2.31 -18.77 19.23
N ARG A 115 2.36 -20.10 19.26
CA ARG A 115 1.28 -20.93 19.77
C ARG A 115 1.66 -21.45 21.14
N ALA A 116 1.00 -20.95 22.19
CA ALA A 116 1.12 -21.47 23.54
C ALA A 116 0.00 -22.48 23.81
N ASP A 117 0.35 -23.65 24.33
CA ASP A 117 -0.59 -24.66 24.80
C ASP A 117 -0.08 -25.33 26.10
N HIS A 118 -0.77 -26.37 26.56
CA HIS A 118 -0.41 -27.08 27.78
C HIS A 118 0.95 -27.82 27.70
N ASN A 119 1.49 -28.03 26.50
CA ASN A 119 2.79 -28.66 26.27
C ASN A 119 3.92 -27.64 26.10
N GLY A 120 3.62 -26.35 26.08
CA GLY A 120 4.60 -25.26 26.02
C GLY A 120 4.32 -24.25 24.90
N VAL A 121 5.36 -23.52 24.51
CA VAL A 121 5.30 -22.50 23.45
C VAL A 121 5.98 -23.05 22.21
N ARG A 122 5.27 -23.01 21.08
CA ARG A 122 5.75 -23.41 19.76
C ARG A 122 5.85 -22.20 18.85
N PHE A 123 6.89 -22.17 18.03
CA PHE A 123 7.09 -21.12 17.04
C PHE A 123 6.67 -21.62 15.67
N HIS A 124 5.75 -20.91 15.03
CA HIS A 124 5.11 -21.28 13.78
C HIS A 124 5.48 -20.25 12.71
N ILE A 125 5.87 -20.75 11.53
CA ILE A 125 6.21 -19.93 10.37
C ILE A 125 5.30 -20.35 9.22
N TRP A 126 4.41 -19.46 8.83
CA TRP A 126 3.57 -19.62 7.65
C TRP A 126 4.35 -19.20 6.40
N VAL A 127 4.51 -20.15 5.48
CA VAL A 127 5.25 -19.96 4.24
C VAL A 127 4.29 -20.05 3.05
N PRO A 128 4.18 -19.01 2.21
CA PRO A 128 3.34 -19.05 1.02
C PRO A 128 3.89 -20.04 -0.01
N GLY A 129 3.01 -20.67 -0.78
CA GLY A 129 3.41 -21.70 -1.76
C GLY A 129 4.27 -21.18 -2.92
N THR A 130 4.35 -19.86 -3.10
CA THR A 130 5.27 -19.21 -4.05
C THR A 130 6.74 -19.38 -3.68
N ILE A 131 7.06 -19.74 -2.42
CA ILE A 131 8.43 -20.02 -1.98
C ILE A 131 8.69 -21.52 -2.06
N PRO A 132 9.69 -21.98 -2.83
CA PRO A 132 10.01 -23.40 -2.95
C PRO A 132 10.19 -24.09 -1.59
N PRO A 133 9.73 -25.35 -1.45
CA PRO A 133 9.93 -26.14 -0.24
C PRO A 133 11.42 -26.32 0.07
N GLY A 134 11.76 -26.32 1.35
CA GLY A 134 13.12 -26.52 1.84
C GLY A 134 13.97 -25.24 1.99
N ILE A 135 13.64 -24.12 1.35
CA ILE A 135 14.45 -22.89 1.47
C ILE A 135 14.37 -22.32 2.88
N VAL A 136 13.15 -22.16 3.40
CA VAL A 136 12.92 -21.60 4.74
C VAL A 136 13.47 -22.54 5.79
N GLU A 137 13.24 -23.85 5.63
CA GLU A 137 13.69 -24.93 6.49
C GLU A 137 15.24 -24.95 6.59
N LYS A 138 15.94 -24.83 5.46
CA LYS A 138 17.41 -24.72 5.44
C LYS A 138 17.89 -23.44 6.11
N THR A 139 17.17 -22.34 5.91
CA THR A 139 17.49 -21.04 6.51
C THR A 139 17.37 -21.09 8.03
N VAL A 140 16.28 -21.67 8.54
CA VAL A 140 16.04 -21.88 9.98
C VAL A 140 17.13 -22.76 10.57
N ARG A 141 17.46 -23.88 9.92
CA ARG A 141 18.51 -24.81 10.39
C ARG A 141 19.91 -24.19 10.37
N ALA A 142 20.18 -23.30 9.43
CA ALA A 142 21.44 -22.56 9.35
C ALA A 142 21.53 -21.46 10.43
N SER A 143 20.41 -20.89 10.85
CA SER A 143 20.34 -19.86 11.90
C SER A 143 20.31 -20.45 13.30
N TRP A 144 19.68 -21.60 13.50
CA TRP A 144 19.62 -22.31 14.77
C TRP A 144 20.05 -23.77 14.60
N PRO A 145 21.35 -24.06 14.69
CA PRO A 145 21.87 -25.42 14.70
C PRO A 145 21.31 -26.16 15.93
N GLY A 146 20.39 -27.10 15.70
CA GLY A 146 19.69 -27.84 16.76
C GLY A 146 18.18 -27.59 16.84
N ALA A 147 17.63 -26.68 16.03
CA ALA A 147 16.19 -26.57 15.88
C ALA A 147 15.60 -27.78 15.16
N THR A 148 14.54 -28.34 15.73
CA THR A 148 13.73 -29.39 15.09
C THR A 148 12.61 -28.74 14.30
N LEU A 149 12.39 -29.20 13.07
CA LEU A 149 11.39 -28.65 12.15
C LEU A 149 10.37 -29.72 11.80
N THR A 150 9.10 -29.37 11.94
CA THR A 150 7.96 -30.18 11.48
C THR A 150 7.18 -29.35 10.47
N THR A 151 6.83 -29.92 9.32
CA THR A 151 6.09 -29.22 8.26
C THR A 151 4.70 -29.83 8.12
N HIS A 152 3.69 -28.96 8.02
CA HIS A 152 2.28 -29.29 7.82
C HIS A 152 1.75 -28.66 6.54
#